data_AF-A0A9W8ZZL3-F1
#
_entry.id   AF-A0A9W8ZZL3-F1
#
_cell.length_a   1.000
_cell.length_b   1.000
_cell.length_c   1.000
_cell.angle_alpha   90.00
_cell.angle_beta   90.00
_cell.angle_gamma   90.00
#
_symmetry.space_group_name_H-M   'P 1'
#
loop_
_entity.id
_entity.type
_entity.pdbx_description
1 polymer ?
#
loop_
_entity_poly.entity_id
_entity_poly.type
_entity_poly.pdbx_seq_one_letter_code
_entity_poly.pdbx_strand_id
1 'polypeptide(L)'
;KAKVKEPDVFDGSDPRKLKTFLVSLSLVFLDRPNYFTDQRKIAYALSYLSGSAREWFEPDILDPNAVTLPMWTSSFTALVKELQDNFGL
;
A
#
# COMPACT_ATOMS: atom_id res chain seq x y z
N LYS A 1 23.73 11.09 -5.72
CA LYS A 1 22.82 9.92 -5.81
C LYS A 1 21.55 10.35 -6.50
N ALA A 2 21.10 9.64 -7.54
CA ALA A 2 19.80 9.89 -8.15
C ALA A 2 18.70 9.42 -7.18
N LYS A 3 17.63 10.21 -6.99
CA LYS A 3 16.47 9.84 -6.17
C LYS A 3 15.59 8.89 -6.98
N VAL A 4 15.13 7.79 -6.37
CA VAL A 4 14.13 6.90 -7.00
C VAL A 4 12.85 7.70 -7.29
N LYS A 5 12.23 7.45 -8.46
CA LYS A 5 10.96 8.08 -8.84
C LYS A 5 9.89 7.71 -7.81
N GLU A 6 9.09 8.68 -7.40
CA GLU A 6 7.92 8.43 -6.54
C GLU A 6 6.86 7.60 -7.28
N PRO A 7 6.07 6.77 -6.56
CA PRO A 7 4.98 6.01 -7.15
C PRO A 7 3.95 6.89 -7.83
N ASP A 8 3.32 6.37 -8.89
CA ASP A 8 2.09 6.96 -9.40
C ASP A 8 0.91 6.53 -8.49
N VAL A 9 -0.12 7.38 -8.38
CA VAL A 9 -1.31 7.08 -7.56
C VAL A 9 -2.07 5.87 -8.12
N PHE A 10 -2.52 4.98 -7.24
CA PHE A 10 -3.35 3.83 -7.59
C PHE A 10 -4.80 4.08 -7.13
N ASP A 11 -5.75 4.06 -8.07
CA ASP A 11 -7.17 4.35 -7.81
C ASP A 11 -8.05 3.10 -7.63
N GLY A 12 -7.48 1.91 -7.86
CA GLY A 12 -8.22 0.64 -7.81
C GLY A 12 -9.01 0.29 -9.08
N SER A 13 -9.00 1.12 -10.12
CA SER A 13 -9.85 0.93 -11.31
C SER A 13 -9.28 -0.03 -12.36
N ASP A 14 -7.96 -0.07 -12.51
CA ASP A 14 -7.27 -0.94 -13.47
C ASP A 14 -6.32 -1.90 -12.75
N PRO A 15 -6.72 -3.17 -12.59
CA PRO A 15 -5.89 -4.20 -11.94
C PRO A 15 -4.49 -4.37 -12.55
N ARG A 16 -4.30 -4.04 -13.84
CA ARG A 16 -2.98 -4.12 -14.49
C ARG A 16 -2.01 -3.07 -13.94
N LYS A 17 -2.53 -1.94 -13.43
CA LYS A 17 -1.71 -0.89 -12.82
C LYS A 17 -1.23 -1.26 -11.41
N LEU A 18 -1.90 -2.20 -10.72
CA LEU A 18 -1.50 -2.65 -9.39
C LEU A 18 -0.05 -3.19 -9.40
N LYS A 19 0.31 -3.98 -10.41
CA LYS A 19 1.67 -4.52 -10.53
C LYS A 19 2.71 -3.40 -10.62
N THR A 20 2.46 -2.39 -11.45
CA THR A 20 3.36 -1.23 -11.59
C THR A 20 3.49 -0.46 -10.29
N PHE A 21 2.37 -0.25 -9.59
CA PHE A 21 2.36 0.39 -8.27
C PHE A 21 3.22 -0.38 -7.25
N LEU A 22 3.02 -1.70 -7.11
CA LEU A 22 3.80 -2.54 -6.18
C LEU A 22 5.30 -2.57 -6.51
N VAL A 23 5.66 -2.58 -7.79
CA VAL A 23 7.07 -2.48 -8.22
C VAL A 23 7.67 -1.13 -7.80
N SER A 24 6.95 -0.03 -8.01
CA SER A 24 7.44 1.30 -7.62
C SER A 24 7.63 1.44 -6.10
N LEU A 25 6.72 0.91 -5.28
CA LEU A 25 6.89 0.84 -3.83
C LEU A 25 8.15 0.05 -3.45
N SER A 26 8.35 -1.11 -4.08
CA SER A 26 9.52 -1.95 -3.82
C SER A 26 10.83 -1.22 -4.10
N LEU A 27 10.91 -0.46 -5.20
CA LEU A 27 12.08 0.36 -5.54
C LEU A 27 12.35 1.46 -4.49
N VAL A 28 11.30 2.14 -4.01
CA VAL A 28 11.44 3.17 -2.96
C VAL A 28 11.97 2.57 -1.66
N PHE A 29 11.47 1.39 -1.26
CA PHE A 29 11.89 0.74 -0.03
C PHE A 29 13.32 0.19 -0.13
N LEU A 30 13.73 -0.29 -1.31
CA LEU A 30 15.10 -0.73 -1.58
C LEU A 30 16.12 0.41 -1.61
N ASP A 31 15.72 1.64 -1.94
CA ASP A 31 16.60 2.82 -1.87
C ASP A 31 16.95 3.17 -0.42
N ARG A 32 16.05 2.89 0.53
CA ARG A 32 16.20 3.24 1.96
C ARG A 32 15.78 2.08 2.89
N PRO A 33 16.46 0.93 2.83
CA PRO A 33 16.03 -0.29 3.52
C PRO A 33 15.98 -0.13 5.05
N ASN A 34 16.89 0.69 5.61
CA ASN A 34 16.96 0.92 7.06
C ASN A 34 15.94 1.97 7.56
N TYR A 35 15.28 2.71 6.66
CA TYR A 35 14.30 3.74 7.04
C TYR A 35 12.88 3.18 7.16
N PHE A 36 12.54 2.20 6.32
CA PHE A 36 11.18 1.70 6.17
C PHE A 36 10.92 0.48 7.07
N THR A 37 10.31 0.71 8.23
CA THR A 37 9.60 -0.32 9.00
C THR A 37 8.28 -0.70 8.29
N ASP A 38 7.67 -1.82 8.65
CA ASP A 38 6.39 -2.23 8.05
C ASP A 38 5.29 -1.16 8.22
N GLN A 39 5.15 -0.55 9.39
CA GLN A 39 4.24 0.57 9.60
C GLN A 39 4.50 1.74 8.65
N ARG A 40 5.77 2.08 8.39
CA ARG A 40 6.12 3.15 7.45
C ARG A 40 5.82 2.76 6.01
N LYS A 41 6.03 1.50 5.63
CA LYS A 41 5.66 1.01 4.28
C LYS A 41 4.16 1.05 4.07
N ILE A 42 3.37 0.63 5.07
CA ILE A 42 1.91 0.69 5.04
C ILE A 42 1.45 2.13 4.87
N ALA A 43 1.87 3.04 5.76
CA ALA A 43 1.47 4.44 5.69
C ALA A 43 1.89 5.10 4.35
N TYR A 44 3.09 4.79 3.87
CA TYR A 44 3.57 5.29 2.58
C TYR A 44 2.74 4.73 1.41
N ALA A 45 2.43 3.44 1.38
CA ALA A 45 1.60 2.86 0.33
C ALA A 45 0.19 3.47 0.32
N LEU A 46 -0.45 3.57 1.50
CA LEU A 46 -1.79 4.15 1.64
C LEU A 46 -1.87 5.61 1.17
N SER A 47 -0.80 6.39 1.33
CA SER A 47 -0.78 7.80 0.88
C SER A 47 -0.82 7.97 -0.64
N TYR A 48 -0.56 6.90 -1.40
CA TYR A 48 -0.66 6.88 -2.86
C TYR A 48 -1.90 6.12 -3.36
N LEU A 49 -2.85 5.81 -2.47
CA LEU A 49 -4.15 5.29 -2.85
C LEU A 49 -5.16 6.42 -3.07
N SER A 50 -6.06 6.22 -4.01
CA SER A 50 -7.22 7.08 -4.26
C SER A 50 -8.42 6.24 -4.72
N GLY A 51 -9.54 6.88 -5.00
CA GLY A 51 -10.74 6.20 -5.52
C GLY A 51 -11.14 4.99 -4.69
N SER A 52 -11.60 3.95 -5.37
CA SER A 52 -12.07 2.71 -4.74
C SER A 52 -10.97 2.00 -3.94
N ALA A 53 -9.70 2.13 -4.34
CA ALA A 53 -8.60 1.58 -3.55
C ALA A 53 -8.51 2.23 -2.18
N ARG A 54 -8.65 3.56 -2.08
CA ARG A 54 -8.63 4.27 -0.80
C ARG A 54 -9.87 3.96 0.03
N GLU A 55 -11.05 4.06 -0.58
CA GLU A 55 -12.34 3.82 0.08
C GLU A 55 -12.39 2.45 0.77
N TRP A 56 -11.75 1.43 0.19
CA TRP A 56 -11.67 0.09 0.78
C TRP A 56 -10.97 0.05 2.14
N PHE A 57 -9.92 0.85 2.33
CA PHE A 57 -9.14 0.84 3.58
C PHE A 57 -9.62 1.91 4.60
N GLU A 58 -10.45 2.86 4.19
CA GLU A 58 -10.90 3.95 5.06
C GLU A 58 -11.55 3.50 6.39
N PRO A 59 -12.41 2.46 6.42
CA PRO A 59 -13.03 2.02 7.67
C PRO A 59 -12.01 1.63 8.75
N ASP A 60 -11.02 0.81 8.39
CA ASP A 60 -9.98 0.34 9.33
C ASP A 60 -9.02 1.47 9.75
N ILE A 61 -8.85 2.50 8.92
CA ILE A 61 -7.99 3.67 9.21
C ILE A 61 -8.69 4.63 10.16
N LEU A 62 -9.98 4.91 9.91
CA LEU A 62 -10.73 5.94 10.63
C LEU A 62 -11.38 5.42 11.92
N ASP A 63 -11.82 4.16 11.93
CA ASP A 63 -12.46 3.53 13.08
C ASP A 63 -11.84 2.15 13.37
N PRO A 64 -10.58 2.11 13.85
CA PRO A 64 -9.86 0.87 14.10
C PRO A 64 -10.49 0.08 15.26
N ASN A 65 -11.16 -1.02 14.95
CA ASN A 65 -11.64 -1.95 15.96
C ASN A 65 -10.54 -2.94 16.37
N ALA A 66 -9.99 -2.77 17.58
CA ALA A 66 -8.88 -3.57 18.09
C ALA A 66 -9.11 -5.09 18.10
N VAL A 67 -10.37 -5.55 18.05
CA VAL A 67 -10.73 -6.98 18.02
C VAL A 67 -10.75 -7.54 16.59
N THR A 68 -11.01 -6.70 15.58
CA THR A 68 -11.22 -7.11 14.19
C THR A 68 -10.25 -6.46 13.21
N LEU A 69 -9.19 -5.82 13.70
CA LEU A 69 -8.19 -5.17 12.85
C LEU A 69 -7.58 -6.18 11.87
N PRO A 70 -7.66 -5.94 10.56
CA PRO A 70 -7.05 -6.83 9.60
C PRO A 70 -5.54 -6.88 9.73
N MET A 71 -4.95 -8.01 9.31
CA MET A 71 -3.50 -8.23 9.39
C MET A 71 -2.69 -7.20 8.60
N TRP A 72 -3.28 -6.60 7.57
CA TRP A 72 -2.62 -5.58 6.75
C TRP A 72 -2.19 -4.35 7.57
N THR A 73 -2.86 -4.07 8.69
CA THR A 73 -2.60 -2.89 9.55
C THR A 73 -1.23 -2.94 10.22
N SER A 74 -0.62 -4.12 10.30
CA SER A 74 0.67 -4.35 10.96
C SER A 74 1.70 -5.08 10.10
N SER A 75 1.31 -5.60 8.93
CA SER A 75 2.21 -6.30 8.01
C SER A 75 2.08 -5.77 6.58
N PHE A 76 3.19 -5.28 6.03
CA PHE A 76 3.20 -4.79 4.65
C PHE A 76 2.91 -5.93 3.65
N THR A 77 3.38 -7.13 3.92
CA THR A 77 3.06 -8.32 3.11
C THR A 77 1.56 -8.60 3.11
N ALA A 78 0.89 -8.48 4.26
CA ALA A 78 -0.56 -8.64 4.33
C ALA A 78 -1.30 -7.51 3.58
N LEU A 79 -0.79 -6.27 3.62
CA LEU A 79 -1.33 -5.18 2.79
C LEU A 79 -1.21 -5.47 1.29
N VAL A 80 -0.07 -5.98 0.84
CA VAL A 80 0.10 -6.39 -0.58
C VAL A 80 -0.91 -7.47 -0.96
N LYS A 81 -1.12 -8.45 -0.07
CA LYS A 81 -2.14 -9.49 -0.29
C LYS A 81 -3.54 -8.90 -0.36
N GLU A 82 -3.91 -8.00 0.56
CA GLU A 82 -5.21 -7.33 0.56
C GLU A 82 -5.44 -6.54 -0.74
N LEU A 83 -4.42 -5.83 -1.23
CA LEU A 83 -4.47 -5.13 -2.52
C LEU A 83 -4.66 -6.10 -3.70
N GLN A 84 -3.98 -7.25 -3.68
CA GLN A 84 -4.08 -8.26 -4.72
C GLN A 84 -5.44 -8.97 -4.72
N ASP A 85 -5.96 -9.32 -3.54
CA ASP A 85 -7.22 -10.03 -3.40
C ASP A 85 -8.42 -9.15 -3.84
N ASN A 86 -8.34 -7.83 -3.64
CA ASN A 86 -9.45 -6.91 -3.93
C ASN A 86 -9.31 -6.13 -5.24
N PHE A 87 -8.07 -5.89 -5.71
CA PHE A 87 -7.79 -5.05 -6.90
C PHE A 87 -6.84 -5.72 -7.91
N GLY A 88 -6.45 -6.98 -7.68
CA GLY A 88 -5.68 -7.77 -8.63
C GLY A 88 -6.54 -8.34 -9.76
N LEU A 89 -5.86 -8.93 -10.76
CA LEU A 89 -6.49 -9.77 -11.78
C LEU A 89 -6.61 -11.21 -11.30
#